data_AF-A0A1C2E7P2-F1
#
_entry.id   AF-A0A1C2E7P2-F1
#
_cell.length_a   1.000
_cell.length_b   1.000
_cell.length_c   1.000
_cell.angle_alpha   90.00
_cell.angle_beta   90.00
_cell.angle_gamma   90.00
#
_symmetry.space_group_name_H-M   'P 1'
#
loop_
_entity.id
_entity.type
_entity.pdbx_description
1 polymer ?
#
loop_
_entity_poly.entity_id
_entity_poly.type
_entity_poly.pdbx_seq_one_letter_code
_entity_poly.pdbx_strand_id
1 'polypeptide(L)'
;MKTLTPVALPYSMLAVLLTAFCLSAIESWNSGYSWHDQQRIYQLLLLCACAPLAVLLPQATLPRPALFLLTGLLILGLCSSALALWPQWAIKEWSRYAGLIILALAVGGLAGRPAWLNFVPWAMAAVGFIHAFQFLVYYLTAFVSGIRMLDADLLFSGFSNPRFFGQFQVMLMPVMALLVERCRQQRRTSIAALLGLALISQWCIALTLGGRGLWLGLLASHLALLLINRQLWRIVALQAGAALLGFLLFLLLLKLIPLWLGLDPILRDSLRTSLSGRDRIWQWAWEMALANPWLGVGPMHYSATYNPIAAHPHQVVLQWLAEWGFAATLIALAIGAWGLLHGARYLRQASANELDAGLWVAIVGALVLAQVDGVFVMPYTETWLAILIGLAMARWSKPTTPSRTQRFACALIAIPVLLVLGKVLISEAPTLSQTANDYMNQHHTSWTPRFWSQGWIPM
;
A
#
# COMPACT_ATOMS: atom_id res chain seq x y z
N MET A 1 34.22 -17.95 -4.27
CA MET A 1 33.38 -16.85 -3.76
C MET A 1 33.70 -15.59 -4.53
N LYS A 2 32.80 -15.08 -5.39
CA LYS A 2 33.01 -13.78 -6.06
C LYS A 2 32.91 -12.68 -5.00
N THR A 3 33.97 -11.93 -4.80
CA THR A 3 34.00 -10.76 -3.91
C THR A 3 32.95 -9.77 -4.38
N LEU A 4 31.96 -9.47 -3.54
CA LEU A 4 30.98 -8.42 -3.80
C LEU A 4 31.75 -7.10 -3.92
N THR A 5 31.62 -6.43 -5.07
CA THR A 5 32.18 -5.09 -5.21
C THR A 5 31.46 -4.14 -4.23
N PRO A 6 32.12 -3.09 -3.73
CA PRO A 6 31.49 -2.15 -2.78
C PRO A 6 30.23 -1.48 -3.34
N VAL A 7 30.07 -1.44 -4.67
CA VAL A 7 28.86 -0.97 -5.35
C VAL A 7 27.74 -2.03 -5.33
N ALA A 8 28.02 -3.32 -5.24
CA ALA A 8 27.01 -4.38 -5.25
C ALA A 8 26.29 -4.53 -3.89
N LEU A 9 27.01 -4.30 -2.78
CA LEU A 9 26.50 -4.51 -1.43
C LEU A 9 25.21 -3.71 -1.11
N PRO A 10 25.12 -2.39 -1.41
CA PRO A 10 23.90 -1.60 -1.21
C PRO A 10 22.66 -2.16 -1.90
N TYR A 11 22.79 -2.64 -3.14
CA TYR A 11 21.68 -3.20 -3.89
C TYR A 11 21.28 -4.56 -3.33
N SER A 12 22.24 -5.42 -2.99
CA SER A 12 21.93 -6.70 -2.35
C SER A 12 21.18 -6.50 -1.04
N MET A 13 21.58 -5.53 -0.22
CA MET A 13 20.89 -5.21 1.03
C MET A 13 19.45 -4.74 0.78
N LEU A 14 19.26 -3.81 -0.17
CA LEU A 14 17.91 -3.35 -0.53
C LEU A 14 17.05 -4.52 -1.06
N ALA A 15 17.62 -5.44 -1.84
CA ALA A 15 16.88 -6.58 -2.38
C ALA A 15 16.45 -7.55 -1.28
N VAL A 16 17.33 -7.84 -0.33
CA VAL A 16 17.03 -8.68 0.83
C VAL A 16 15.92 -8.07 1.68
N LEU A 17 16.03 -6.78 2.00
CA LEU A 17 15.02 -6.09 2.82
C LEU A 17 13.68 -5.97 2.11
N LEU A 18 13.69 -5.67 0.82
CA LEU A 18 12.46 -5.65 0.03
C LEU A 18 11.84 -7.05 -0.05
N THR A 19 12.65 -8.10 -0.22
CA THR A 19 12.15 -9.48 -0.20
C THR A 19 11.54 -9.84 1.16
N ALA A 20 12.22 -9.50 2.26
CA ALA A 20 11.71 -9.72 3.60
C ALA A 20 10.37 -8.99 3.84
N PHE A 21 10.28 -7.72 3.43
CA PHE A 21 9.04 -6.96 3.45
C PHE A 21 7.95 -7.59 2.56
N CYS A 22 8.26 -8.01 1.33
CA CYS A 22 7.27 -8.65 0.46
C CYS A 22 6.68 -9.90 1.11
N LEU A 23 7.55 -10.76 1.66
CA LEU A 23 7.19 -12.04 2.24
C LEU A 23 6.53 -11.91 3.62
N SER A 24 6.71 -10.79 4.34
CA SER A 24 6.12 -10.60 5.66
C SER A 24 4.59 -10.61 5.66
N ALA A 25 3.95 -10.40 4.51
CA ALA A 25 2.50 -10.52 4.38
C ALA A 25 2.00 -11.97 4.27
N ILE A 26 2.86 -12.97 4.02
CA ILE A 26 2.39 -14.35 3.80
C ILE A 26 1.87 -14.98 5.10
N GLU A 27 2.55 -14.71 6.22
CA GLU A 27 2.22 -15.27 7.53
C GLU A 27 2.80 -14.40 8.65
N SER A 28 2.27 -14.53 9.88
CA SER A 28 2.85 -13.91 11.07
C SER A 28 3.99 -14.77 11.60
N TRP A 29 5.22 -14.29 11.50
CA TRP A 29 6.43 -15.02 11.91
C TRP A 29 6.85 -14.66 13.34
N ASN A 30 6.47 -13.49 13.82
CA ASN A 30 6.90 -12.99 15.13
C ASN A 30 5.80 -13.24 16.17
N SER A 31 6.06 -14.16 17.09
CA SER A 31 5.15 -14.44 18.20
C SER A 31 4.97 -13.18 19.07
N GLY A 32 3.74 -12.97 19.56
CA GLY A 32 3.39 -11.81 20.37
C GLY A 32 3.08 -10.52 19.60
N TYR A 33 3.35 -10.46 18.29
CA TYR A 33 2.96 -9.33 17.44
C TYR A 33 1.72 -9.66 16.62
N SER A 34 0.85 -8.67 16.43
CA SER A 34 -0.19 -8.79 15.42
C SER A 34 0.41 -8.75 14.02
N TRP A 35 -0.32 -9.25 13.02
CA TRP A 35 0.08 -9.14 11.62
C TRP A 35 0.40 -7.69 11.21
N HIS A 36 -0.41 -6.73 11.67
CA HIS A 36 -0.24 -5.32 11.34
C HIS A 36 1.07 -4.76 11.90
N ASP A 37 1.41 -5.10 13.14
CA ASP A 37 2.65 -4.66 13.78
C ASP A 37 3.88 -5.26 13.11
N GLN A 38 3.81 -6.53 12.72
CA GLN A 38 4.85 -7.16 11.92
C GLN A 38 5.09 -6.37 10.62
N GLN A 39 4.03 -6.05 9.86
CA GLN A 39 4.19 -5.27 8.63
C GLN A 39 4.80 -3.90 8.88
N ARG A 40 4.41 -3.24 9.98
CA ARG A 40 5.01 -1.96 10.38
C ARG A 40 6.50 -2.13 10.69
N ILE A 41 6.90 -3.15 11.45
CA ILE A 41 8.32 -3.43 11.75
C ILE A 41 9.13 -3.62 10.47
N TYR A 42 8.69 -4.47 9.53
CA TYR A 42 9.39 -4.69 8.25
C TYR A 42 9.43 -3.43 7.38
N GLN A 43 8.36 -2.63 7.36
CA GLN A 43 8.39 -1.32 6.72
C GLN A 43 9.45 -0.42 7.36
N LEU A 44 9.45 -0.27 8.69
CA LEU A 44 10.40 0.61 9.39
C LEU A 44 11.85 0.15 9.16
N LEU A 45 12.13 -1.16 9.17
CA LEU A 45 13.44 -1.71 8.82
C LEU A 45 13.86 -1.31 7.40
N LEU A 46 12.95 -1.45 6.42
CA LEU A 46 13.20 -1.05 5.04
C LEU A 46 13.46 0.45 4.92
N LEU A 47 12.66 1.30 5.59
CA LEU A 47 12.81 2.75 5.56
C LEU A 47 14.10 3.22 6.23
N CYS A 48 14.44 2.66 7.40
CA CYS A 48 15.70 2.93 8.10
C CYS A 48 16.91 2.54 7.27
N ALA A 49 16.88 1.38 6.61
CA ALA A 49 17.99 0.99 5.73
C ALA A 49 18.05 1.83 4.45
N CYS A 50 16.89 2.24 3.91
CA CYS A 50 16.82 3.05 2.70
C CYS A 50 17.33 4.47 2.91
N ALA A 51 17.11 5.06 4.10
CA ALA A 51 17.54 6.42 4.44
C ALA A 51 19.03 6.72 4.17
N PRO A 52 20.01 5.96 4.70
CA PRO A 52 21.43 6.16 4.40
C PRO A 52 21.77 5.70 2.98
N LEU A 53 21.10 4.64 2.49
CA LEU A 53 21.30 4.14 1.13
C LEU A 53 20.92 5.17 0.07
N ALA A 54 19.96 6.04 0.32
CA ALA A 54 19.57 7.08 -0.63
C ALA A 54 20.69 8.09 -0.92
N VAL A 55 21.66 8.23 -0.02
CA VAL A 55 22.88 9.04 -0.27
C VAL A 55 23.86 8.31 -1.20
N LEU A 56 23.90 6.97 -1.12
CA LEU A 56 24.84 6.11 -1.84
C LEU A 56 24.31 5.63 -3.19
N LEU A 57 22.99 5.46 -3.30
CA LEU A 57 22.30 4.98 -4.49
C LEU A 57 21.87 6.16 -5.38
N PRO A 58 21.75 5.94 -6.70
CA PRO A 58 21.10 6.90 -7.57
C PRO A 58 19.69 7.21 -7.06
N GLN A 59 19.27 8.47 -7.19
CA GLN A 59 17.91 8.90 -6.87
C GLN A 59 17.21 9.34 -8.16
N ALA A 60 15.89 9.19 -8.20
CA ALA A 60 15.07 9.80 -9.23
C ALA A 60 15.24 11.32 -9.18
N THR A 61 15.42 11.96 -10.33
CA THR A 61 15.53 13.43 -10.37
C THR A 61 14.15 14.05 -10.30
N LEU A 62 13.96 14.98 -9.36
CA LEU A 62 12.76 15.79 -9.29
C LEU A 62 12.93 17.09 -10.09
N PRO A 63 11.91 17.53 -10.86
CA PRO A 63 11.90 18.88 -11.39
C PRO A 63 11.88 19.89 -10.23
N ARG A 64 12.48 21.08 -10.43
CA ARG A 64 12.62 22.10 -9.37
C ARG A 64 11.30 22.44 -8.64
N PRO A 65 10.15 22.60 -9.32
CA PRO A 65 8.89 22.83 -8.63
C PRO A 65 8.46 21.66 -7.75
N ALA A 66 8.70 20.41 -8.16
CA ALA A 66 8.35 19.24 -7.35
C ALA A 66 9.20 19.17 -6.10
N LEU A 67 10.51 19.44 -6.23
CA LEU A 67 11.41 19.52 -5.08
C LEU A 67 10.97 20.61 -4.11
N PHE A 68 10.65 21.81 -4.61
CA PHE A 68 10.18 22.92 -3.77
C PHE A 68 8.88 22.57 -3.03
N LEU A 69 7.88 22.04 -3.75
CA LEU A 69 6.60 21.64 -3.15
C LEU A 69 6.80 20.54 -2.11
N LEU A 70 7.62 19.52 -2.40
CA LEU A 70 7.90 18.42 -1.48
C LEU A 70 8.66 18.87 -0.24
N THR A 71 9.64 19.78 -0.40
CA THR A 71 10.33 20.39 0.73
C THR A 71 9.37 21.24 1.57
N GLY A 72 8.51 22.04 0.95
CA GLY A 72 7.48 22.82 1.64
C GLY A 72 6.50 21.93 2.42
N LEU A 73 6.08 20.81 1.81
CA LEU A 73 5.23 19.81 2.44
C LEU A 73 5.84 19.26 3.72
N LEU A 74 7.11 18.85 3.66
CA LEU A 74 7.83 18.30 4.80
C LEU A 74 8.08 19.35 5.89
N ILE A 75 8.39 20.60 5.51
CA ILE A 75 8.55 21.71 6.48
C ILE A 75 7.23 21.98 7.20
N LEU A 76 6.12 22.11 6.48
CA LEU A 76 4.80 22.32 7.07
C LEU A 76 4.41 21.18 8.01
N GLY A 77 4.64 19.93 7.60
CA GLY A 77 4.42 18.75 8.44
C GLY A 77 5.30 18.72 9.68
N LEU A 78 6.55 19.21 9.59
CA LEU A 78 7.46 19.26 10.73
C LEU A 78 7.02 20.34 11.72
N CYS A 79 6.60 21.51 11.22
CA CYS A 79 5.99 22.57 12.05
C CYS A 79 4.71 22.06 12.73
N SER A 80 3.83 21.39 11.99
CA SER A 80 2.62 20.75 12.53
C SER A 80 2.97 19.74 13.63
N SER A 81 4.00 18.91 13.40
CA SER A 81 4.47 17.92 14.36
C SER A 81 5.05 18.53 15.63
N ALA A 82 5.81 19.62 15.51
CA ALA A 82 6.43 20.33 16.63
C ALA A 82 5.39 21.05 17.52
N LEU A 83 4.27 21.48 16.93
CA LEU A 83 3.19 22.19 17.61
C LEU A 83 2.04 21.28 18.05
N ALA A 84 2.10 19.98 17.75
CA ALA A 84 1.09 19.02 18.14
C ALA A 84 1.06 18.80 19.66
N LEU A 85 -0.09 18.36 20.20
CA LEU A 85 -0.24 18.07 21.63
C LEU A 85 0.77 17.01 22.12
N TRP A 86 1.06 16.02 21.27
CA TRP A 86 2.04 14.98 21.54
C TRP A 86 3.09 14.87 20.41
N PRO A 87 4.11 15.74 20.40
CA PRO A 87 5.07 15.84 19.30
C PRO A 87 5.80 14.54 18.97
N GLN A 88 6.11 13.70 19.97
CA GLN A 88 6.76 12.41 19.78
C GLN A 88 5.93 11.42 18.95
N TRP A 89 4.60 11.53 18.96
CA TRP A 89 3.72 10.72 18.15
C TRP A 89 3.64 11.29 16.74
N ALA A 90 3.46 12.60 16.60
CA ALA A 90 3.41 13.26 15.29
C ALA A 90 4.69 13.04 14.47
N ILE A 91 5.86 13.16 15.10
CA ILE A 91 7.14 13.00 14.40
C ILE A 91 7.35 11.56 13.89
N LYS A 92 6.74 10.53 14.49
CA LYS A 92 6.79 9.15 13.98
C LYS A 92 6.12 9.04 12.62
N GLU A 93 4.92 9.60 12.49
CA GLU A 93 4.19 9.59 11.22
C GLU A 93 4.84 10.50 10.18
N TRP A 94 5.34 11.67 10.59
CA TRP A 94 6.12 12.54 9.72
C TRP A 94 7.36 11.83 9.18
N SER A 95 8.15 11.19 10.05
CA SER A 95 9.35 10.42 9.66
C SER A 95 8.99 9.21 8.79
N ARG A 96 7.84 8.58 8.99
CA ARG A 96 7.34 7.52 8.10
C ARG A 96 7.12 8.04 6.69
N TYR A 97 6.37 9.13 6.52
CA TYR A 97 6.12 9.70 5.18
C TYR A 97 7.41 10.19 4.51
N ALA A 98 8.30 10.81 5.27
CA ALA A 98 9.64 11.19 4.79
C ALA A 98 10.44 9.97 4.31
N GLY A 99 10.40 8.86 5.06
CA GLY A 99 11.03 7.59 4.66
C GLY A 99 10.42 7.01 3.39
N LEU A 100 9.10 7.02 3.26
CA LEU A 100 8.40 6.54 2.04
C LEU A 100 8.77 7.37 0.80
N ILE A 101 8.91 8.69 0.96
CA ILE A 101 9.40 9.58 -0.11
C ILE A 101 10.83 9.20 -0.51
N ILE A 102 11.72 9.00 0.47
CA ILE A 102 13.10 8.57 0.20
C ILE A 102 13.12 7.21 -0.53
N LEU A 103 12.28 6.26 -0.10
CA LEU A 103 12.14 4.95 -0.74
C LEU A 103 11.70 5.09 -2.20
N ALA A 104 10.68 5.90 -2.48
CA ALA A 104 10.22 6.16 -3.84
C ALA A 104 11.32 6.77 -4.72
N LEU A 105 12.08 7.74 -4.19
CA LEU A 105 13.21 8.36 -4.90
C LEU A 105 14.34 7.37 -5.16
N ALA A 106 14.68 6.53 -4.18
CA ALA A 106 15.72 5.51 -4.31
C ALA A 106 15.33 4.45 -5.36
N VAL A 107 14.10 3.92 -5.30
CA VAL A 107 13.57 2.98 -6.30
C VAL A 107 13.55 3.62 -7.69
N GLY A 108 13.11 4.88 -7.79
CA GLY A 108 13.08 5.60 -9.07
C GLY A 108 14.46 5.89 -9.66
N GLY A 109 15.49 5.99 -8.83
CA GLY A 109 16.88 6.10 -9.29
C GLY A 109 17.42 4.82 -9.93
N LEU A 110 16.74 3.68 -9.74
CA LEU A 110 17.13 2.39 -10.32
C LEU A 110 16.71 2.24 -11.80
N ALA A 111 16.30 3.32 -12.48
CA ALA A 111 15.90 3.32 -13.89
C ALA A 111 16.90 2.64 -14.83
N GLY A 112 18.20 2.78 -14.57
CA GLY A 112 19.27 2.14 -15.34
C GLY A 112 19.49 0.65 -15.04
N ARG A 113 18.66 0.03 -14.18
CA ARG A 113 18.84 -1.35 -13.70
C ARG A 113 17.62 -2.21 -14.05
N PRO A 114 17.56 -2.79 -15.26
CA PRO A 114 16.38 -3.55 -15.72
C PRO A 114 16.05 -4.76 -14.82
N ALA A 115 17.05 -5.34 -14.14
CA ALA A 115 16.82 -6.41 -13.17
C ALA A 115 15.87 -5.98 -12.04
N TRP A 116 16.05 -4.76 -11.51
CA TRP A 116 15.20 -4.19 -10.46
C TRP A 116 13.79 -3.87 -10.95
N LEU A 117 13.70 -3.27 -12.15
CA LEU A 117 12.41 -2.95 -12.76
C LEU A 117 11.57 -4.22 -13.01
N ASN A 118 12.22 -5.36 -13.23
CA ASN A 118 11.56 -6.66 -13.35
C ASN A 118 11.30 -7.31 -12.00
N PHE A 119 12.25 -7.25 -11.06
CA PHE A 119 12.14 -7.89 -9.76
C PHE A 119 10.89 -7.47 -8.99
N VAL A 120 10.62 -6.17 -8.91
CA VAL A 120 9.51 -5.60 -8.12
C VAL A 120 8.13 -6.16 -8.51
N PRO A 121 7.68 -6.08 -9.79
CA PRO A 121 6.37 -6.62 -10.17
C PRO A 121 6.30 -8.14 -10.02
N TRP A 122 7.41 -8.88 -10.24
CA TRP A 122 7.45 -10.33 -10.04
C TRP A 122 7.36 -10.71 -8.55
N ALA A 123 8.02 -9.97 -7.66
CA ALA A 123 7.92 -10.18 -6.22
C ALA A 123 6.48 -9.95 -5.72
N MET A 124 5.83 -8.89 -6.21
CA MET A 124 4.43 -8.61 -5.92
C MET A 124 3.50 -9.73 -6.41
N ALA A 125 3.70 -10.19 -7.66
CA ALA A 125 2.92 -11.27 -8.24
C ALA A 125 3.16 -12.62 -7.54
N ALA A 126 4.37 -12.88 -7.03
CA ALA A 126 4.67 -14.06 -6.24
C ALA A 126 3.87 -14.07 -4.93
N VAL A 127 3.82 -12.96 -4.19
CA VAL A 127 2.97 -12.82 -2.99
C VAL A 127 1.50 -13.04 -3.35
N GLY A 128 1.02 -12.41 -4.42
CA GLY A 128 -0.34 -12.62 -4.93
C GLY A 128 -0.64 -14.07 -5.30
N PHE A 129 0.30 -14.76 -5.93
CA PHE A 129 0.17 -16.18 -6.25
C PHE A 129 0.08 -17.04 -4.99
N ILE A 130 0.92 -16.77 -3.99
CA ILE A 130 0.93 -17.51 -2.72
C ILE A 130 -0.41 -17.36 -2.00
N HIS A 131 -0.97 -16.15 -1.91
CA HIS A 131 -2.30 -15.97 -1.30
C HIS A 131 -3.42 -16.64 -2.10
N ALA A 132 -3.35 -16.60 -3.44
CA ALA A 132 -4.31 -17.33 -4.28
C ALA A 132 -4.22 -18.85 -4.05
N PHE A 133 -3.01 -19.38 -3.90
CA PHE A 133 -2.78 -20.79 -3.58
C PHE A 133 -3.27 -21.14 -2.16
N GLN A 134 -2.91 -20.35 -1.15
CA GLN A 134 -3.37 -20.52 0.24
C GLN A 134 -4.90 -20.55 0.33
N PHE A 135 -5.59 -19.63 -0.36
CA PHE A 135 -7.05 -19.61 -0.42
C PHE A 135 -7.65 -20.93 -0.91
N LEU A 136 -7.11 -21.47 -2.02
CA LEU A 136 -7.56 -22.75 -2.56
C LEU A 136 -7.25 -23.91 -1.62
N VAL A 137 -6.08 -23.89 -0.95
CA VAL A 137 -5.70 -24.89 0.04
C VAL A 137 -6.64 -24.86 1.25
N TYR A 138 -6.97 -23.69 1.80
CA TYR A 138 -7.92 -23.60 2.91
C TYR A 138 -9.32 -24.04 2.52
N TYR A 139 -9.76 -23.66 1.32
CA TYR A 139 -11.03 -24.13 0.78
C TYR A 139 -11.08 -25.66 0.71
N LEU A 140 -10.05 -26.31 0.16
CA LEU A 140 -9.97 -27.78 0.11
C LEU A 140 -9.88 -28.41 1.52
N THR A 141 -9.10 -27.79 2.40
CA THR A 141 -8.89 -28.26 3.78
C THR A 141 -10.18 -28.24 4.60
N ALA A 142 -11.08 -27.28 4.35
CA ALA A 142 -12.40 -27.25 4.99
C ALA A 142 -13.19 -28.55 4.75
N PHE A 143 -13.02 -29.19 3.58
CA PHE A 143 -13.66 -30.48 3.29
C PHE A 143 -12.87 -31.68 3.81
N VAL A 144 -11.54 -31.69 3.59
CA VAL A 144 -10.67 -32.82 4.00
C VAL A 144 -10.67 -33.00 5.51
N SER A 145 -10.68 -31.91 6.29
CA SER A 145 -10.73 -31.96 7.75
C SER A 145 -12.10 -32.37 8.32
N GLY A 146 -13.14 -32.42 7.49
CA GLY A 146 -14.51 -32.69 7.92
C GLY A 146 -15.21 -31.52 8.63
N ILE A 147 -14.51 -30.42 8.93
CA ILE A 147 -15.07 -29.24 9.60
C ILE A 147 -16.17 -28.58 8.75
N ARG A 148 -16.00 -28.59 7.41
CA ARG A 148 -16.94 -28.06 6.38
C ARG A 148 -17.41 -26.62 6.63
N MET A 149 -16.66 -25.85 7.41
CA MET A 149 -16.95 -24.46 7.68
C MET A 149 -16.33 -23.58 6.59
N LEU A 150 -17.19 -22.94 5.80
CA LEU A 150 -16.79 -22.01 4.75
C LEU A 150 -17.04 -20.58 5.21
N ASP A 151 -16.14 -20.08 6.05
CA ASP A 151 -16.13 -18.68 6.49
C ASP A 151 -15.14 -17.88 5.65
N ALA A 152 -15.61 -16.79 5.04
CA ALA A 152 -14.80 -15.88 4.24
C ALA A 152 -13.55 -15.37 4.97
N ASP A 153 -13.62 -15.18 6.29
CA ASP A 153 -12.49 -14.71 7.09
C ASP A 153 -11.48 -15.83 7.43
N LEU A 154 -11.90 -17.10 7.38
CA LEU A 154 -11.01 -18.25 7.63
C LEU A 154 -10.40 -18.83 6.35
N LEU A 155 -11.06 -18.65 5.20
CA LEU A 155 -10.56 -19.08 3.90
C LEU A 155 -9.35 -18.25 3.42
N PHE A 156 -9.04 -17.18 4.14
CA PHE A 156 -7.96 -16.26 3.81
C PHE A 156 -7.01 -16.14 5.01
N SER A 157 -5.70 -16.21 4.73
CA SER A 157 -4.67 -15.98 5.74
C SER A 157 -3.64 -14.95 5.26
N GLY A 158 -2.86 -14.44 6.22
CA GLY A 158 -1.79 -13.50 5.93
C GLY A 158 -2.21 -12.03 5.87
N PHE A 159 -3.43 -11.64 6.24
CA PHE A 159 -3.69 -10.25 6.68
C PHE A 159 -4.63 -10.25 7.89
N SER A 160 -4.46 -9.32 8.82
CA SER A 160 -5.35 -9.20 10.00
C SER A 160 -6.73 -8.64 9.69
N ASN A 161 -6.93 -8.07 8.50
CA ASN A 161 -8.21 -7.55 8.07
C ASN A 161 -8.37 -7.74 6.55
N PRO A 162 -9.53 -8.24 6.06
CA PRO A 162 -9.82 -8.35 4.64
C PRO A 162 -9.65 -7.05 3.84
N ARG A 163 -9.88 -5.89 4.47
CA ARG A 163 -9.67 -4.59 3.82
C ARG A 163 -8.20 -4.36 3.49
N PHE A 164 -7.28 -4.77 4.35
CA PHE A 164 -5.84 -4.60 4.11
C PHE A 164 -5.39 -5.44 2.92
N PHE A 165 -5.96 -6.63 2.76
CA PHE A 165 -5.74 -7.42 1.55
C PHE A 165 -6.34 -6.77 0.32
N GLY A 166 -7.59 -6.28 0.40
CA GLY A 166 -8.22 -5.54 -0.70
C GLY A 166 -7.41 -4.31 -1.14
N GLN A 167 -6.78 -3.62 -0.19
CA GLN A 167 -5.85 -2.51 -0.47
C GLN A 167 -4.59 -2.97 -1.20
N PHE A 168 -4.05 -4.15 -0.91
CA PHE A 168 -2.97 -4.72 -1.70
C PHE A 168 -3.45 -5.19 -3.08
N GLN A 169 -4.62 -5.84 -3.15
CA GLN A 169 -5.23 -6.36 -4.37
C GLN A 169 -5.46 -5.27 -5.43
N VAL A 170 -5.84 -4.05 -5.02
CA VAL A 170 -6.11 -2.94 -5.96
C VAL A 170 -4.87 -2.57 -6.77
N MET A 171 -3.68 -2.77 -6.20
CA MET A 171 -2.40 -2.55 -6.86
C MET A 171 -1.88 -3.83 -7.53
N LEU A 172 -2.07 -4.99 -6.89
CA LEU A 172 -1.60 -6.29 -7.35
C LEU A 172 -2.25 -6.71 -8.67
N MET A 173 -3.58 -6.65 -8.75
CA MET A 173 -4.33 -7.20 -9.88
C MET A 173 -3.98 -6.50 -11.21
N PRO A 174 -3.87 -5.15 -11.27
CA PRO A 174 -3.34 -4.48 -12.45
C PRO A 174 -1.96 -5.01 -12.82
N VAL A 175 -1.01 -5.08 -11.88
CA VAL A 175 0.36 -5.57 -12.11
C VAL A 175 0.40 -7.00 -12.64
N MET A 176 -0.42 -7.90 -12.09
CA MET A 176 -0.53 -9.29 -12.56
C MET A 176 -1.06 -9.36 -13.99
N ALA A 177 -2.07 -8.57 -14.34
CA ALA A 177 -2.60 -8.52 -15.71
C ALA A 177 -1.52 -8.11 -16.73
N LEU A 178 -0.61 -7.22 -16.35
CA LEU A 178 0.51 -6.83 -17.22
C LEU A 178 1.51 -7.95 -17.40
N LEU A 179 1.84 -8.66 -16.32
CA LEU A 179 2.77 -9.77 -16.38
C LEU A 179 2.22 -10.91 -17.23
N VAL A 180 0.90 -11.17 -17.18
CA VAL A 180 0.23 -12.10 -18.10
C VAL A 180 0.46 -11.70 -19.54
N GLU A 181 0.14 -10.45 -19.91
CA GLU A 181 0.28 -9.99 -21.30
C GLU A 181 1.73 -9.98 -21.76
N ARG A 182 2.65 -9.52 -20.91
CA ARG A 182 4.10 -9.57 -21.16
C ARG A 182 4.58 -11.00 -21.38
N CYS A 183 4.16 -11.95 -20.56
CA CYS A 183 4.52 -13.36 -20.73
C CYS A 183 3.94 -13.95 -22.02
N ARG A 184 2.72 -13.56 -22.43
CA ARG A 184 2.14 -13.95 -23.72
C ARG A 184 2.96 -13.43 -24.89
N GLN A 185 3.33 -12.14 -24.88
CA GLN A 185 4.20 -11.54 -25.90
C GLN A 185 5.56 -12.25 -25.99
N GLN A 186 6.12 -12.66 -24.85
CA GLN A 186 7.38 -13.41 -24.77
C GLN A 186 7.23 -14.92 -25.02
N ARG A 187 6.04 -15.39 -25.44
CA ARG A 187 5.72 -16.82 -25.67
C ARG A 187 5.93 -17.73 -24.46
N ARG A 188 5.90 -17.18 -23.24
CA ARG A 188 5.95 -17.92 -21.96
C ARG A 188 4.54 -18.31 -21.52
N THR A 189 3.86 -19.12 -22.33
CA THR A 189 2.42 -19.42 -22.19
C THR A 189 2.07 -20.09 -20.86
N SER A 190 2.89 -21.02 -20.36
CA SER A 190 2.64 -21.69 -19.08
C SER A 190 2.66 -20.71 -17.90
N ILE A 191 3.61 -19.77 -17.90
CA ILE A 191 3.71 -18.74 -16.85
C ILE A 191 2.53 -17.76 -16.97
N ALA A 192 2.17 -17.37 -18.19
CA ALA A 192 0.99 -16.53 -18.41
C ALA A 192 -0.30 -17.22 -17.95
N ALA A 193 -0.43 -18.52 -18.14
CA ALA A 193 -1.58 -19.30 -17.67
C ALA A 193 -1.63 -19.36 -16.14
N LEU A 194 -0.50 -19.64 -15.47
CA LEU A 194 -0.42 -19.65 -14.01
C LEU A 194 -0.77 -18.28 -13.40
N LEU A 195 -0.23 -17.20 -13.96
CA LEU A 195 -0.57 -15.84 -13.53
C LEU A 195 -2.05 -15.51 -13.79
N GLY A 196 -2.60 -15.96 -14.91
CA GLY A 196 -4.02 -15.79 -15.25
C GLY A 196 -4.94 -16.52 -14.27
N LEU A 197 -4.62 -17.77 -13.93
CA LEU A 197 -5.34 -18.54 -12.91
C LEU A 197 -5.26 -17.86 -11.54
N ALA A 198 -4.07 -17.40 -11.15
CA ALA A 198 -3.91 -16.66 -9.91
C ALA A 198 -4.74 -15.36 -9.91
N LEU A 199 -4.78 -14.62 -11.03
CA LEU A 199 -5.60 -13.41 -11.16
C LEU A 199 -7.11 -13.70 -11.06
N ILE A 200 -7.57 -14.81 -11.63
CA ILE A 200 -8.96 -15.30 -11.51
C ILE A 200 -9.26 -15.62 -10.03
N SER A 201 -8.38 -16.35 -9.35
CA SER A 201 -8.51 -16.63 -7.92
C SER A 201 -8.51 -15.35 -7.08
N GLN A 202 -7.69 -14.36 -7.42
CA GLN A 202 -7.69 -13.06 -6.74
C GLN A 202 -9.05 -12.36 -6.86
N TRP A 203 -9.69 -12.39 -8.03
CA TRP A 203 -11.06 -11.89 -8.19
C TRP A 203 -12.09 -12.66 -7.38
N CYS A 204 -11.98 -14.00 -7.36
CA CYS A 204 -12.83 -14.83 -6.50
C CYS A 204 -12.69 -14.42 -5.02
N ILE A 205 -11.46 -14.24 -4.52
CA ILE A 205 -11.22 -13.80 -3.13
C ILE A 205 -11.81 -12.40 -2.90
N ALA A 206 -11.61 -11.46 -3.83
CA ALA A 206 -12.14 -10.11 -3.72
C ALA A 206 -13.68 -10.08 -3.61
N LEU A 207 -14.36 -11.00 -4.30
CA LEU A 207 -15.81 -11.19 -4.22
C LEU A 207 -16.22 -11.80 -2.87
N THR A 208 -15.51 -12.83 -2.42
CA THR A 208 -15.72 -13.48 -1.11
C THR A 208 -15.60 -12.50 0.06
N LEU A 209 -14.64 -11.57 0.00
CA LEU A 209 -14.35 -10.61 1.07
C LEU A 209 -15.21 -9.32 1.02
N GLY A 210 -16.00 -9.11 -0.04
CA GLY A 210 -16.93 -7.97 -0.15
C GLY A 210 -16.25 -6.59 -0.22
N GLY A 211 -15.09 -6.50 -0.86
CA GLY A 211 -14.27 -5.28 -0.96
C GLY A 211 -14.81 -4.22 -1.94
N ARG A 212 -15.90 -3.51 -1.60
CA ARG A 212 -16.49 -2.48 -2.49
C ARG A 212 -15.51 -1.40 -2.95
N GLY A 213 -14.64 -0.93 -2.05
CA GLY A 213 -13.63 0.09 -2.38
C GLY A 213 -12.62 -0.42 -3.41
N LEU A 214 -12.23 -1.69 -3.33
CA LEU A 214 -11.35 -2.34 -4.30
C LEU A 214 -12.00 -2.34 -5.70
N TRP A 215 -13.28 -2.71 -5.80
CA TRP A 215 -14.01 -2.72 -7.06
C TRP A 215 -14.11 -1.32 -7.67
N LEU A 216 -14.43 -0.31 -6.85
CA LEU A 216 -14.48 1.08 -7.28
C LEU A 216 -13.11 1.57 -7.78
N GLY A 217 -12.04 1.27 -7.04
CA GLY A 217 -10.67 1.63 -7.41
C GLY A 217 -10.24 1.00 -8.74
N LEU A 218 -10.50 -0.30 -8.93
CA LEU A 218 -10.20 -0.98 -10.18
C LEU A 218 -11.06 -0.45 -11.33
N LEU A 219 -12.38 -0.30 -11.14
CA LEU A 219 -13.27 0.20 -12.19
C LEU A 219 -12.88 1.61 -12.65
N ALA A 220 -12.73 2.55 -11.70
CA ALA A 220 -12.41 3.94 -12.01
C ALA A 220 -11.06 4.07 -12.72
N SER A 221 -10.02 3.34 -12.26
CA SER A 221 -8.69 3.39 -12.85
C SER A 221 -8.64 2.79 -14.27
N HIS A 222 -9.33 1.68 -14.52
CA HIS A 222 -9.38 1.08 -15.87
C HIS A 222 -10.22 1.92 -16.85
N LEU A 223 -11.34 2.50 -16.40
CA LEU A 223 -12.10 3.44 -17.22
C LEU A 223 -11.26 4.67 -17.57
N ALA A 224 -10.54 5.24 -16.60
CA ALA A 224 -9.64 6.35 -16.85
C ALA A 224 -8.52 5.99 -17.83
N LEU A 225 -7.97 4.76 -17.77
CA LEU A 225 -6.99 4.26 -18.74
C LEU A 225 -7.56 4.29 -20.17
N LEU A 226 -8.78 3.80 -20.39
CA LEU A 226 -9.43 3.82 -21.71
C LEU A 226 -9.67 5.24 -22.24
N LEU A 227 -9.94 6.20 -21.35
CA LEU A 227 -10.07 7.61 -21.73
C LEU A 227 -8.72 8.22 -22.11
N ILE A 228 -7.62 7.75 -21.52
CA ILE A 228 -6.26 8.25 -21.80
C ILE A 228 -5.69 7.63 -23.07
N ASN A 229 -5.74 6.30 -23.20
CA ASN A 229 -5.23 5.57 -24.34
C ASN A 229 -6.06 4.29 -24.60
N ARG A 230 -6.96 4.38 -25.59
CA ARG A 230 -7.83 3.27 -26.02
C ARG A 230 -7.08 2.07 -26.59
N GLN A 231 -5.82 2.23 -27.04
CA GLN A 231 -5.05 1.11 -27.60
C GLN A 231 -4.68 0.08 -26.52
N LEU A 232 -4.68 0.49 -25.25
CA LEU A 232 -4.40 -0.36 -24.09
C LEU A 232 -5.64 -1.15 -23.61
N TRP A 233 -6.70 -1.23 -24.42
CA TRP A 233 -7.94 -1.93 -24.09
C TRP A 233 -7.74 -3.41 -23.74
N ARG A 234 -6.69 -4.06 -24.28
CA ARG A 234 -6.40 -5.48 -24.02
C ARG A 234 -6.21 -5.78 -22.53
N ILE A 235 -5.60 -4.85 -21.78
CA ILE A 235 -5.45 -4.99 -20.32
C ILE A 235 -6.82 -4.97 -19.64
N VAL A 236 -7.69 -4.05 -20.08
CA VAL A 236 -9.04 -3.94 -19.54
C VAL A 236 -9.86 -5.17 -19.87
N ALA A 237 -9.78 -5.69 -21.10
CA ALA A 237 -10.44 -6.93 -21.49
C ALA A 237 -9.91 -8.15 -20.72
N LEU A 238 -8.59 -8.23 -20.51
CA LEU A 238 -8.00 -9.28 -19.68
C LEU A 238 -8.52 -9.20 -18.24
N GLN A 239 -8.59 -8.00 -17.66
CA GLN A 239 -9.10 -7.84 -16.31
C GLN A 239 -10.60 -8.12 -16.20
N ALA A 240 -11.40 -7.68 -17.17
CA ALA A 240 -12.82 -7.99 -17.23
C ALA A 240 -13.07 -9.49 -17.39
N GLY A 241 -12.29 -10.16 -18.24
CA GLY A 241 -12.33 -11.61 -18.41
C GLY A 241 -11.94 -12.36 -17.13
N ALA A 242 -10.88 -11.93 -16.45
CA ALA A 242 -10.48 -12.51 -15.18
C ALA A 242 -11.52 -12.24 -14.07
N ALA A 243 -12.17 -11.08 -14.05
CA ALA A 243 -13.26 -10.76 -13.13
C ALA A 243 -14.47 -11.66 -13.37
N LEU A 244 -14.87 -11.85 -14.64
CA LEU A 244 -15.97 -12.74 -15.01
C LEU A 244 -15.68 -14.19 -14.61
N LEU A 245 -14.50 -14.71 -14.95
CA LEU A 245 -14.11 -16.07 -14.58
C LEU A 245 -13.94 -16.22 -13.06
N GLY A 246 -13.45 -15.19 -12.37
CA GLY A 246 -13.36 -15.16 -10.91
C GLY A 246 -14.73 -15.14 -10.24
N PHE A 247 -15.70 -14.47 -10.86
CA PHE A 247 -17.11 -14.50 -10.42
C PHE A 247 -17.73 -15.88 -10.62
N LEU A 248 -17.50 -16.52 -11.77
CA LEU A 248 -17.96 -17.90 -11.99
C LEU A 248 -17.31 -18.87 -11.01
N LEU A 249 -16.03 -18.71 -10.71
CA LEU A 249 -15.32 -19.48 -9.69
C LEU A 249 -15.92 -19.25 -8.29
N PHE A 250 -16.22 -17.99 -7.95
CA PHE A 250 -16.90 -17.65 -6.70
C PHE A 250 -18.27 -18.32 -6.59
N LEU A 251 -19.10 -18.28 -7.65
CA LEU A 251 -20.39 -18.97 -7.66
C LEU A 251 -20.22 -20.49 -7.49
N LEU A 252 -19.26 -21.09 -8.18
CA LEU A 252 -18.99 -22.51 -8.07
C LEU A 252 -18.60 -22.90 -6.64
N LEU A 253 -17.58 -22.24 -6.09
CA LEU A 253 -16.96 -22.61 -4.81
C LEU A 253 -17.79 -22.18 -3.60
N LEU A 254 -18.41 -20.99 -3.62
CA LEU A 254 -19.08 -20.42 -2.44
C LEU A 254 -20.61 -20.43 -2.53
N LYS A 255 -21.20 -20.92 -3.64
CA LYS A 255 -22.66 -21.06 -3.77
C LYS A 255 -23.10 -22.45 -4.21
N LEU A 256 -22.62 -22.93 -5.36
CA LEU A 256 -23.09 -24.20 -5.94
C LEU A 256 -22.63 -25.43 -5.18
N ILE A 257 -21.32 -25.56 -4.89
CA ILE A 257 -20.79 -26.68 -4.09
C ILE A 257 -21.40 -26.71 -2.69
N PRO A 258 -21.47 -25.59 -1.94
CA PRO A 258 -22.11 -25.56 -0.63
C PRO A 258 -23.58 -25.95 -0.68
N LEU A 259 -24.35 -25.42 -1.64
CA LEU A 259 -25.76 -25.78 -1.84
C LEU A 259 -25.93 -27.27 -2.09
N TRP A 260 -25.10 -27.87 -2.95
CA TRP A 260 -25.13 -29.31 -3.23
C TRP A 260 -24.81 -30.17 -1.99
N LEU A 261 -23.99 -29.64 -1.07
CA LEU A 261 -23.59 -30.30 0.17
C LEU A 261 -24.48 -29.96 1.38
N GLY A 262 -25.50 -29.11 1.21
CA GLY A 262 -26.33 -28.62 2.32
C GLY A 262 -25.56 -27.77 3.34
N LEU A 263 -24.55 -27.02 2.88
CA LEU A 263 -23.74 -26.12 3.70
C LEU A 263 -24.17 -24.66 3.49
N ASP A 264 -24.09 -23.86 4.56
CA ASP A 264 -24.34 -22.42 4.55
C ASP A 264 -23.04 -21.63 4.77
N PRO A 265 -22.39 -21.13 3.70
CA PRO A 265 -21.17 -20.34 3.81
C PRO A 265 -21.41 -18.99 4.49
N ILE A 266 -20.51 -18.61 5.39
CA ILE A 266 -20.50 -17.29 6.04
C ILE A 266 -19.69 -16.35 5.14
N LEU A 267 -20.38 -15.55 4.34
CA LEU A 267 -19.77 -14.58 3.42
C LEU A 267 -19.98 -13.15 3.92
N ARG A 268 -19.04 -12.26 3.60
CA ARG A 268 -19.21 -10.83 3.87
C ARG A 268 -20.22 -10.23 2.90
N ASP A 269 -21.18 -9.47 3.42
CA ASP A 269 -22.17 -8.78 2.59
C ASP A 269 -21.52 -7.67 1.75
N SER A 270 -21.50 -7.90 0.44
CA SER A 270 -20.96 -6.98 -0.56
C SER A 270 -21.99 -5.96 -1.05
N LEU A 271 -23.29 -6.20 -0.84
CA LEU A 271 -24.40 -5.37 -1.30
C LEU A 271 -24.97 -4.45 -0.20
N ARG A 272 -24.41 -4.49 1.02
CA ARG A 272 -24.75 -3.54 2.09
C ARG A 272 -24.75 -2.10 1.58
N THR A 273 -25.75 -1.32 1.97
CA THR A 273 -25.85 0.11 1.63
C THR A 273 -25.27 1.03 2.71
N SER A 274 -24.93 0.49 3.88
CA SER A 274 -24.40 1.29 4.99
C SER A 274 -22.97 1.80 4.74
N LEU A 275 -22.67 2.98 5.30
CA LEU A 275 -21.36 3.62 5.26
C LEU A 275 -20.37 3.00 6.27
N SER A 276 -20.82 2.07 7.13
CA SER A 276 -20.03 1.45 8.20
C SER A 276 -19.46 2.48 9.20
N GLY A 277 -20.24 3.52 9.53
CA GLY A 277 -19.84 4.61 10.44
C GLY A 277 -18.94 5.67 9.82
N ARG A 278 -18.66 5.61 8.51
CA ARG A 278 -17.80 6.57 7.80
C ARG A 278 -18.33 8.00 7.85
N ASP A 279 -19.64 8.18 7.77
CA ASP A 279 -20.34 9.46 7.90
C ASP A 279 -19.88 10.24 9.14
N ARG A 280 -19.80 9.58 10.31
CA ARG A 280 -19.39 10.21 11.56
C ARG A 280 -17.90 10.52 11.60
N ILE A 281 -17.03 9.57 11.26
CA ILE A 281 -15.58 9.80 11.26
C ILE A 281 -15.14 10.81 10.21
N TRP A 282 -15.88 10.96 9.10
CA TRP A 282 -15.66 12.01 8.11
C TRP A 282 -16.07 13.37 8.64
N GLN A 283 -17.23 13.44 9.30
CA GLN A 283 -17.68 14.67 9.94
C GLN A 283 -16.69 15.14 11.00
N TRP A 284 -16.23 14.26 11.89
CA TRP A 284 -15.26 14.62 12.94
C TRP A 284 -13.91 15.07 12.36
N ALA A 285 -13.41 14.41 11.31
CA ALA A 285 -12.19 14.85 10.64
C ALA A 285 -12.36 16.24 10.00
N TRP A 286 -13.51 16.50 9.41
CA TRP A 286 -13.82 17.80 8.84
C TRP A 286 -13.93 18.89 9.90
N GLU A 287 -14.62 18.64 11.01
CA GLU A 287 -14.71 19.55 12.15
C GLU A 287 -13.32 19.85 12.74
N MET A 288 -12.49 18.82 12.90
CA MET A 288 -11.09 18.96 13.34
C MET A 288 -10.26 19.82 12.39
N ALA A 289 -10.45 19.65 11.07
CA ALA A 289 -9.80 20.46 10.05
C ALA A 289 -10.24 21.93 10.10
N LEU A 290 -11.53 22.20 10.29
CA LEU A 290 -12.06 23.56 10.42
C LEU A 290 -11.56 24.25 11.68
N ALA A 291 -11.40 23.51 12.78
CA ALA A 291 -10.84 24.03 14.03
C ALA A 291 -9.33 24.31 13.93
N ASN A 292 -8.60 23.61 13.05
CA ASN A 292 -7.13 23.70 12.93
C ASN A 292 -6.68 23.89 11.46
N PRO A 293 -7.13 24.93 10.76
CA PRO A 293 -7.05 24.99 9.29
C PRO A 293 -5.62 25.13 8.74
N TRP A 294 -4.70 25.74 9.49
CA TRP A 294 -3.37 26.08 8.98
C TRP A 294 -2.41 24.89 8.97
N LEU A 295 -2.17 24.29 10.13
CA LEU A 295 -1.21 23.21 10.33
C LEU A 295 -1.86 21.88 10.76
N GLY A 296 -3.18 21.83 10.95
CA GLY A 296 -3.85 20.67 11.52
C GLY A 296 -3.52 20.48 13.01
N VAL A 297 -4.04 19.40 13.59
CA VAL A 297 -3.79 19.02 15.00
C VAL A 297 -2.46 18.30 15.22
N GLY A 298 -1.69 18.05 14.15
CA GLY A 298 -0.50 17.22 14.15
C GLY A 298 -0.72 15.88 13.45
N PRO A 299 0.28 15.36 12.69
CA PRO A 299 0.25 14.01 12.17
C PRO A 299 -0.16 13.00 13.24
N MET A 300 -1.00 12.03 12.87
CA MET A 300 -1.56 10.98 13.74
C MET A 300 -2.52 11.44 14.85
N HIS A 301 -2.76 12.74 15.02
CA HIS A 301 -3.57 13.24 16.15
C HIS A 301 -5.08 13.09 15.95
N TYR A 302 -5.56 12.61 14.80
CA TYR A 302 -6.95 12.14 14.74
C TYR A 302 -7.18 11.01 15.77
N SER A 303 -6.18 10.15 15.99
CA SER A 303 -6.25 9.08 16.99
C SER A 303 -5.97 9.52 18.43
N ALA A 304 -5.78 10.82 18.68
CA ALA A 304 -5.71 11.36 20.03
C ALA A 304 -7.09 11.56 20.67
N THR A 305 -8.15 11.56 19.87
CA THR A 305 -9.54 11.68 20.34
C THR A 305 -10.26 10.35 20.15
N TYR A 306 -10.55 9.67 21.26
CA TYR A 306 -11.23 8.39 21.22
C TYR A 306 -12.61 8.49 20.57
N ASN A 307 -12.93 7.51 19.72
CA ASN A 307 -14.27 7.28 19.21
C ASN A 307 -14.49 5.78 19.00
N PRO A 308 -15.75 5.29 19.01
CA PRO A 308 -16.02 3.84 18.96
C PRO A 308 -15.89 3.23 17.55
N ILE A 309 -15.48 4.00 16.53
CA ILE A 309 -15.53 3.58 15.12
C ILE A 309 -14.14 3.27 14.58
N ALA A 310 -13.22 4.23 14.62
CA ALA A 310 -11.89 4.09 14.03
C ALA A 310 -10.89 5.14 14.52
N ALA A 311 -9.61 4.77 14.58
CA ALA A 311 -8.48 5.66 14.88
C ALA A 311 -8.08 6.57 13.69
N HIS A 312 -8.79 6.54 12.57
CA HIS A 312 -8.57 7.41 11.41
C HIS A 312 -9.84 7.48 10.54
N PRO A 313 -10.02 8.52 9.69
CA PRO A 313 -11.29 8.74 8.98
C PRO A 313 -11.50 7.85 7.75
N HIS A 314 -10.59 6.92 7.44
CA HIS A 314 -10.66 6.07 6.23
C HIS A 314 -10.77 6.88 4.93
N GLN A 315 -10.23 8.10 4.89
CA GLN A 315 -10.25 9.00 3.74
C GLN A 315 -9.01 9.89 3.84
N VAL A 316 -8.07 9.75 2.92
CA VAL A 316 -6.73 10.38 3.04
C VAL A 316 -6.77 11.90 3.03
N VAL A 317 -7.67 12.53 2.26
CA VAL A 317 -7.79 13.98 2.18
C VAL A 317 -8.30 14.56 3.50
N LEU A 318 -9.38 14.01 4.06
CA LEU A 318 -9.93 14.42 5.36
C LEU A 318 -8.92 14.19 6.48
N GLN A 319 -8.19 13.08 6.43
CA GLN A 319 -7.12 12.81 7.37
C GLN A 319 -6.03 13.89 7.30
N TRP A 320 -5.55 14.21 6.10
CA TRP A 320 -4.51 15.23 5.93
C TRP A 320 -5.01 16.63 6.27
N LEU A 321 -6.26 16.97 5.95
CA LEU A 321 -6.85 18.25 6.35
C LEU A 321 -6.89 18.39 7.88
N ALA A 322 -7.31 17.34 8.57
CA ALA A 322 -7.39 17.33 10.03
C ALA A 322 -6.00 17.39 10.68
N GLU A 323 -5.05 16.60 10.19
CA GLU A 323 -3.77 16.35 10.87
C GLU A 323 -2.62 17.24 10.38
N TRP A 324 -2.60 17.62 9.09
CA TRP A 324 -1.54 18.41 8.46
C TRP A 324 -1.99 19.81 8.04
N GLY A 325 -3.30 20.09 8.05
CA GLY A 325 -3.86 21.37 7.64
C GLY A 325 -4.06 21.52 6.13
N PHE A 326 -4.72 22.61 5.73
CA PHE A 326 -5.14 22.86 4.35
C PHE A 326 -3.94 23.06 3.41
N ALA A 327 -2.93 23.83 3.84
CA ALA A 327 -1.79 24.16 2.99
C ALA A 327 -0.99 22.91 2.60
N ALA A 328 -0.65 22.06 3.57
CA ALA A 328 0.06 20.81 3.33
C ALA A 328 -0.78 19.86 2.45
N THR A 329 -2.09 19.74 2.73
CA THR A 329 -2.99 18.91 1.94
C THR A 329 -3.06 19.35 0.48
N LEU A 330 -3.20 20.64 0.21
CA LEU A 330 -3.24 21.19 -1.15
C LEU A 330 -1.94 20.93 -1.91
N ILE A 331 -0.79 21.05 -1.24
CA ILE A 331 0.51 20.72 -1.82
C ILE A 331 0.59 19.22 -2.17
N ALA A 332 0.18 18.34 -1.25
CA ALA A 332 0.17 16.90 -1.49
C ALA A 332 -0.73 16.53 -2.68
N LEU A 333 -1.94 17.12 -2.74
CA LEU A 333 -2.87 16.94 -3.86
C LEU A 333 -2.29 17.46 -5.19
N ALA A 334 -1.63 18.62 -5.17
CA ALA A 334 -1.00 19.18 -6.37
C ALA A 334 0.14 18.29 -6.88
N ILE A 335 1.02 17.78 -6.00
CA ILE A 335 2.09 16.85 -6.36
C ILE A 335 1.49 15.55 -6.91
N GLY A 336 0.49 14.98 -6.23
CA GLY A 336 -0.19 13.75 -6.66
C GLY A 336 -0.84 13.91 -8.03
N ALA A 337 -1.64 14.95 -8.22
CA ALA A 337 -2.28 15.26 -9.50
C ALA A 337 -1.25 15.48 -10.62
N TRP A 338 -0.17 16.21 -10.33
CA TRP A 338 0.90 16.41 -11.30
C TRP A 338 1.57 15.09 -11.70
N GLY A 339 1.89 14.21 -10.75
CA GLY A 339 2.43 12.88 -11.03
C GLY A 339 1.50 12.02 -11.88
N LEU A 340 0.20 12.01 -11.56
CA LEU A 340 -0.81 11.28 -12.34
C LEU A 340 -0.97 11.81 -13.76
N LEU A 341 -0.99 13.14 -13.93
CA LEU A 341 -1.06 13.79 -15.24
C LEU A 341 0.20 13.54 -16.05
N HIS A 342 1.38 13.51 -15.42
CA HIS A 342 2.64 13.14 -16.07
C HIS A 342 2.58 11.71 -16.59
N GLY A 343 2.14 10.75 -15.76
CA GLY A 343 1.93 9.37 -16.18
C GLY A 343 0.90 9.23 -17.31
N ALA A 344 -0.22 9.96 -17.22
CA ALA A 344 -1.25 9.95 -18.26
C ALA A 344 -0.72 10.50 -19.60
N ARG A 345 0.12 11.55 -19.56
CA ARG A 345 0.81 12.06 -20.77
C ARG A 345 1.80 11.06 -21.32
N TYR A 346 2.53 10.33 -20.46
CA TYR A 346 3.43 9.27 -20.88
C TYR A 346 2.66 8.13 -21.58
N LEU A 347 1.53 7.70 -21.02
CA LEU A 347 0.70 6.64 -21.59
C LEU A 347 0.13 6.94 -22.98
N ARG A 348 0.09 8.22 -23.39
CA ARG A 348 -0.32 8.63 -24.74
C ARG A 348 0.79 8.51 -25.78
N GLN A 349 2.03 8.24 -25.36
CA GLN A 349 3.17 8.11 -26.25
C GLN A 349 3.21 6.70 -26.85
N ALA A 350 3.75 6.57 -28.07
CA ALA A 350 3.90 5.29 -28.75
C ALA A 350 4.84 4.30 -28.02
N SER A 351 5.72 4.80 -27.14
CA SER A 351 6.63 3.99 -26.32
C SER A 351 5.97 3.38 -25.08
N ALA A 352 4.76 3.84 -24.72
CA ALA A 352 4.04 3.29 -23.58
C ALA A 352 3.65 1.84 -23.86
N ASN A 353 3.85 0.97 -22.88
CA ASN A 353 3.49 -0.43 -22.97
C ASN A 353 2.58 -0.84 -21.81
N GLU A 354 2.26 -2.12 -21.75
CA GLU A 354 1.35 -2.66 -20.76
C GLU A 354 1.88 -2.49 -19.34
N LEU A 355 3.19 -2.61 -19.10
CA LEU A 355 3.78 -2.39 -17.79
C LEU A 355 3.52 -0.96 -17.28
N ASP A 356 3.61 0.04 -18.16
CA ASP A 356 3.30 1.43 -17.81
C ASP A 356 1.83 1.62 -17.45
N ALA A 357 0.95 0.97 -18.23
CA ALA A 357 -0.49 1.05 -18.05
C ALA A 357 -0.92 0.51 -16.68
N GLY A 358 -0.47 -0.69 -16.30
CA GLY A 358 -0.90 -1.26 -15.02
C GLY A 358 -0.17 -0.67 -13.82
N LEU A 359 1.02 -0.08 -13.97
CA LEU A 359 1.59 0.78 -12.92
C LEU A 359 0.70 2.00 -12.68
N TRP A 360 0.29 2.68 -13.75
CA TRP A 360 -0.60 3.84 -13.64
C TRP A 360 -1.96 3.45 -13.06
N VAL A 361 -2.57 2.36 -13.54
CA VAL A 361 -3.85 1.85 -13.02
C VAL A 361 -3.72 1.43 -11.54
N ALA A 362 -2.64 0.76 -11.13
CA ALA A 362 -2.41 0.39 -9.73
C ALA A 362 -2.34 1.62 -8.81
N ILE A 363 -1.58 2.65 -9.21
CA ILE A 363 -1.44 3.90 -8.44
C ILE A 363 -2.79 4.62 -8.37
N VAL A 364 -3.48 4.80 -9.50
CA VAL A 364 -4.79 5.48 -9.54
C VAL A 364 -5.83 4.70 -8.74
N GLY A 365 -5.87 3.38 -8.87
CA GLY A 365 -6.77 2.52 -8.12
C GLY A 365 -6.55 2.62 -6.61
N ALA A 366 -5.29 2.65 -6.16
CA ALA A 366 -4.95 2.87 -4.76
C ALA A 366 -5.37 4.26 -4.27
N LEU A 367 -5.18 5.32 -5.07
CA LEU A 367 -5.58 6.69 -4.70
C LEU A 367 -7.11 6.88 -4.65
N VAL A 368 -7.86 6.20 -5.53
CA VAL A 368 -9.32 6.15 -5.47
C VAL A 368 -9.78 5.38 -4.24
N LEU A 369 -9.18 4.21 -3.96
CA LEU A 369 -9.46 3.43 -2.76
C LEU A 369 -9.12 4.21 -1.48
N ALA A 370 -8.07 5.03 -1.48
CA ALA A 370 -7.68 5.89 -0.37
C ALA A 370 -8.74 6.93 0.03
N GLN A 371 -9.78 7.13 -0.80
CA GLN A 371 -10.91 7.99 -0.47
C GLN A 371 -12.00 7.27 0.35
N VAL A 372 -11.89 5.95 0.58
CA VAL A 372 -12.88 5.17 1.33
C VAL A 372 -12.25 4.11 2.26
N ASP A 373 -10.92 4.04 2.30
CA ASP A 373 -10.14 3.10 3.09
C ASP A 373 -8.78 3.68 3.54
N GLY A 374 -8.14 3.03 4.52
CA GLY A 374 -6.90 3.44 5.18
C GLY A 374 -5.59 3.20 4.40
N VAL A 375 -5.56 3.43 3.09
CA VAL A 375 -4.40 3.12 2.21
C VAL A 375 -3.09 3.75 2.70
N PHE A 376 -3.13 4.99 3.18
CA PHE A 376 -1.97 5.76 3.68
C PHE A 376 -1.71 5.57 5.18
N VAL A 377 -2.40 4.61 5.80
CA VAL A 377 -2.19 4.20 7.19
C VAL A 377 -1.60 2.80 7.23
N MET A 378 -2.02 1.92 6.32
CA MET A 378 -1.59 0.52 6.34
C MET A 378 -0.15 0.34 5.86
N PRO A 379 0.76 -0.21 6.69
CA PRO A 379 2.19 -0.27 6.40
C PRO A 379 2.52 -1.04 5.10
N TYR A 380 1.82 -2.16 4.86
CA TYR A 380 2.06 -2.95 3.66
C TYR A 380 1.64 -2.19 2.40
N THR A 381 0.45 -1.60 2.41
CA THR A 381 -0.14 -0.89 1.28
C THR A 381 0.64 0.38 0.93
N GLU A 382 0.90 1.25 1.89
CA GLU A 382 1.57 2.54 1.61
C GLU A 382 3.02 2.34 1.13
N THR A 383 3.69 1.29 1.59
CA THR A 383 5.05 0.93 1.14
C THR A 383 5.04 0.43 -0.30
N TRP A 384 4.09 -0.44 -0.65
CA TRP A 384 3.90 -0.84 -2.05
C TRP A 384 3.57 0.36 -2.94
N LEU A 385 2.71 1.26 -2.49
CA LEU A 385 2.40 2.49 -3.23
C LEU A 385 3.66 3.34 -3.47
N ALA A 386 4.51 3.54 -2.45
CA ALA A 386 5.78 4.25 -2.60
C ALA A 386 6.73 3.56 -3.59
N ILE A 387 6.84 2.23 -3.53
CA ILE A 387 7.65 1.44 -4.48
C ILE A 387 7.12 1.57 -5.91
N LEU A 388 5.80 1.49 -6.12
CA LEU A 388 5.18 1.63 -7.43
C LEU A 388 5.32 3.05 -7.99
N ILE A 389 5.21 4.08 -7.14
CA ILE A 389 5.51 5.47 -7.51
C ILE A 389 6.98 5.59 -7.94
N GLY A 390 7.92 5.02 -7.19
CA GLY A 390 9.32 4.99 -7.57
C GLY A 390 9.54 4.29 -8.92
N LEU A 391 8.90 3.15 -9.14
CA LEU A 391 8.98 2.40 -10.39
C LEU A 391 8.39 3.19 -11.58
N ALA A 392 7.28 3.90 -11.34
CA ALA A 392 6.70 4.82 -12.29
C ALA A 392 7.64 5.99 -12.63
N MET A 393 8.30 6.60 -11.63
CA MET A 393 9.31 7.64 -11.85
C MET A 393 10.47 7.13 -12.71
N ALA A 394 10.97 5.92 -12.43
CA ALA A 394 12.03 5.28 -13.20
C ALA A 394 11.67 5.06 -14.67
N ARG A 395 10.40 4.76 -14.97
CA ARG A 395 9.94 4.47 -16.33
C ARG A 395 9.50 5.71 -17.10
N TRP A 396 8.85 6.65 -16.45
CA TRP A 396 8.21 7.81 -17.09
C TRP A 396 9.10 9.05 -17.12
N SER A 397 10.28 8.99 -16.50
CA SER A 397 11.24 10.09 -16.46
C SER A 397 12.50 9.74 -17.23
N LYS A 398 13.13 10.75 -17.84
CA LYS A 398 14.45 10.57 -18.45
C LYS A 398 15.49 10.36 -17.35
N PRO A 399 16.45 9.42 -17.51
CA PRO A 399 17.55 9.27 -16.56
C PRO A 399 18.38 10.56 -16.54
N THR A 400 18.31 11.29 -15.43
CA THR A 400 19.13 12.48 -15.19
C THR A 400 19.77 12.37 -13.81
N THR A 401 20.86 13.10 -13.60
CA THR A 401 21.52 13.16 -12.30
C THR A 401 20.77 14.13 -11.38
N PRO A 402 20.45 13.73 -10.14
CA PRO A 402 19.77 14.61 -9.20
C PRO A 402 20.69 15.78 -8.83
N SER A 403 20.10 16.97 -8.65
CA SER A 403 20.84 18.19 -8.29
C SER A 403 21.52 18.06 -6.93
N ARG A 404 22.59 18.85 -6.69
CA ARG A 404 23.26 18.89 -5.38
C ARG A 404 22.28 19.25 -4.26
N THR A 405 21.36 20.18 -4.51
CA THR A 405 20.31 20.58 -3.57
C THR A 405 19.39 19.43 -3.22
N GLN A 406 18.95 18.64 -4.20
CA GLN A 406 18.10 17.46 -3.94
C GLN A 406 18.84 16.43 -3.09
N ARG A 407 20.10 16.12 -3.41
CA ARG A 407 20.91 15.17 -2.65
C ARG A 407 21.08 15.61 -1.20
N PHE A 408 21.39 16.90 -1.00
CA PHE A 408 21.52 17.48 0.33
C PHE A 408 20.21 17.44 1.11
N ALA A 409 19.08 17.82 0.48
CA ALA A 409 17.77 17.74 1.11
C ALA A 409 17.43 16.30 1.52
N CYS A 410 17.66 15.31 0.66
CA CYS A 410 17.45 13.90 1.00
C CYS A 410 18.33 13.43 2.15
N ALA A 411 19.62 13.81 2.17
CA ALA A 411 20.54 13.47 3.25
C ALA A 411 20.10 14.11 4.59
N LEU A 412 19.64 15.36 4.57
CA LEU A 412 19.13 16.05 5.75
C LEU A 412 17.87 15.36 6.28
N ILE A 413 16.93 15.00 5.40
CA ILE A 413 15.68 14.31 5.76
C ILE A 413 15.94 12.87 6.23
N ALA A 414 16.99 12.20 5.74
CA ALA A 414 17.35 10.85 6.17
C ALA A 414 17.69 10.76 7.67
N ILE A 415 18.21 11.84 8.27
CA ILE A 415 18.58 11.88 9.69
C ILE A 415 17.37 11.63 10.62
N PRO A 416 16.29 12.44 10.58
CA PRO A 416 15.12 12.18 11.43
C PRO A 416 14.42 10.86 11.10
N VAL A 417 14.46 10.39 9.85
CA VAL A 417 13.95 9.05 9.48
C VAL A 417 14.72 7.97 10.27
N LEU A 418 16.05 8.01 10.23
CA LEU A 418 16.89 7.07 10.96
C LEU A 418 16.72 7.16 12.47
N LEU A 419 16.76 8.37 13.04
CA LEU A 419 16.74 8.55 14.49
C LEU A 419 15.38 8.20 15.09
N VAL A 420 14.29 8.69 14.48
CA VAL A 420 12.94 8.47 15.02
C VAL A 420 12.50 7.03 14.79
N LEU A 421 12.59 6.52 13.56
CA LEU A 421 12.12 5.17 13.27
C LEU A 421 13.07 4.11 13.86
N GLY A 422 14.37 4.39 13.94
CA GLY A 422 15.34 3.57 14.67
C GLY A 422 15.04 3.51 16.16
N LYS A 423 14.70 4.64 16.79
CA LYS A 423 14.23 4.66 18.18
C LYS A 423 12.98 3.80 18.35
N VAL A 424 11.99 3.94 17.45
CA VAL A 424 10.77 3.11 17.50
C VAL A 424 11.12 1.61 17.43
N LEU A 425 11.99 1.20 16.52
CA LEU A 425 12.41 -0.20 16.38
C LEU A 425 13.19 -0.73 17.59
N ILE A 426 14.05 0.09 18.21
CA ILE A 426 14.94 -0.35 19.30
C ILE A 426 14.24 -0.28 20.66
N SER A 427 13.37 0.71 20.88
CA SER A 427 12.79 1.01 22.20
C SER A 427 11.31 0.69 22.33
N GLU A 428 10.51 0.84 21.26
CA GLU A 428 9.06 0.67 21.34
C GLU A 428 8.61 -0.70 20.85
N ALA A 429 9.16 -1.16 19.71
CA ALA A 429 8.76 -2.44 19.13
C ALA A 429 8.93 -3.61 20.13
N PRO A 430 10.06 -3.75 20.86
CA PRO A 430 10.27 -4.90 21.76
C PRO A 430 9.25 -5.03 22.90
N THR A 431 8.67 -3.93 23.36
CA THR A 431 7.69 -3.89 24.47
C THR A 431 6.26 -3.70 23.98
N LEU A 432 6.04 -3.52 22.67
CA LEU A 432 4.76 -3.16 22.06
C LEU A 432 3.63 -4.12 22.44
N SER A 433 3.89 -5.43 22.46
CA SER A 433 2.87 -6.44 22.74
C SER A 433 2.28 -6.27 24.14
N GLN A 434 3.14 -6.00 25.14
CA GLN A 434 2.72 -5.74 26.50
C GLN A 434 2.00 -4.39 26.60
N THR A 435 2.63 -3.31 26.10
CA THR A 435 2.07 -1.96 26.21
C THR A 435 0.70 -1.83 25.52
N ALA A 436 0.52 -2.47 24.35
CA ALA A 436 -0.75 -2.45 23.63
C ALA A 436 -1.85 -3.20 24.41
N ASN A 437 -1.53 -4.36 24.99
CA ASN A 437 -2.47 -5.13 25.81
C ASN A 437 -2.87 -4.37 27.08
N ASP A 438 -1.88 -3.78 27.77
CA ASP A 438 -2.12 -2.99 28.99
C ASP A 438 -3.04 -1.81 28.69
N TYR A 439 -2.77 -1.07 27.61
CA TYR A 439 -3.60 0.06 27.19
C TYR A 439 -5.04 -0.38 26.87
N MET A 440 -5.22 -1.43 26.07
CA MET A 440 -6.55 -1.91 25.71
C MET A 440 -7.34 -2.40 26.92
N ASN A 441 -6.67 -3.06 27.88
CA ASN A 441 -7.28 -3.52 29.12
C ASN A 441 -7.70 -2.35 30.01
N GLN A 442 -6.86 -1.33 30.15
CA GLN A 442 -7.13 -0.14 30.98
C GLN A 442 -8.24 0.75 30.39
N HIS A 443 -8.25 0.92 29.07
CA HIS A 443 -9.18 1.83 28.38
C HIS A 443 -10.38 1.13 27.74
N HIS A 444 -10.50 -0.19 27.89
CA HIS A 444 -11.54 -1.02 27.26
C HIS A 444 -11.71 -0.76 25.76
N THR A 445 -10.59 -0.59 25.06
CA THR A 445 -10.58 -0.32 23.61
C THR A 445 -10.41 -1.60 22.80
N SER A 446 -10.78 -1.54 21.52
CA SER A 446 -10.56 -2.62 20.56
C SER A 446 -9.39 -2.31 19.63
N TRP A 447 -8.95 -3.31 18.87
CA TRP A 447 -7.93 -3.15 17.84
C TRP A 447 -8.42 -2.23 16.71
N THR A 448 -7.96 -0.97 16.73
CA THR A 448 -8.23 0.03 15.69
C THR A 448 -6.91 0.50 15.09
N PRO A 449 -6.39 -0.17 14.05
CA PRO A 449 -5.03 0.07 13.57
C PRO A 449 -4.78 1.51 13.10
N ARG A 450 -3.63 2.06 13.50
CA ARG A 450 -3.07 3.34 13.03
C ARG A 450 -1.58 3.15 12.73
N PHE A 451 -0.70 3.63 13.61
CA PHE A 451 0.73 3.36 13.49
C PHE A 451 1.02 1.92 13.91
N TRP A 452 0.53 1.51 15.08
CA TRP A 452 0.46 0.13 15.51
C TRP A 452 -0.96 -0.43 15.37
N SER A 453 -1.15 -1.70 15.67
CA SER A 453 -2.46 -2.38 15.70
C SER A 453 -3.38 -1.79 16.76
N GLN A 454 -2.83 -1.43 17.93
CA GLN A 454 -3.41 -0.40 18.79
C GLN A 454 -3.08 0.97 18.18
N GLY A 455 -4.09 1.67 17.68
CA GLY A 455 -3.93 2.94 17.01
C GLY A 455 -4.19 4.20 17.84
N TRP A 456 -4.78 4.09 19.04
CA TRP A 456 -5.03 5.25 19.91
C TRP A 456 -3.74 5.81 20.51
N ILE A 457 -3.68 7.14 20.68
CA ILE A 457 -2.56 7.83 21.32
C ILE A 457 -3.07 8.81 22.40
N PRO A 458 -2.25 9.19 23.39
CA PRO A 458 -0.96 8.57 23.73
C PRO A 458 -1.18 7.16 24.31
N MET A 459 -0.22 6.27 24.07
CA MET A 459 -0.13 4.93 24.65
C MET A 459 1.06 4.85 25.61
#